data_AF-A0A967F842-F1
#
_entry.id   AF-A0A967F842-F1
#
_cell.length_a   1.000
_cell.length_b   1.000
_cell.length_c   1.000
_cell.angle_alpha   90.00
_cell.angle_beta   90.00
_cell.angle_gamma   90.00
#
_symmetry.space_group_name_H-M   'P 1'
#
loop_
_entity.id
_entity.type
_entity.pdbx_description
1 polymer ?
#
loop_
_entity_poly.entity_id
_entity_poly.type
_entity_poly.pdbx_seq_one_letter_code
_entity_poly.pdbx_strand_id
1 'polypeptide(L)'
;MNHGVVRFLLVALATLILVSAAARGDTDISPSHMCGDCHRDIYRMWRDSAHARSMEDPVFLDAYHDTRQREGRAVAESCLECHAPLAGITGDMGMKERVTWEGVNCEYCHGIVAVDESVQPPRAQVAIST
;
A
#
# COMPACT_ATOMS: atom_id res chain seq x y z
N MET A 1 48.46 19.34 -6.63
CA MET A 1 47.03 18.96 -6.40
C MET A 1 46.92 18.43 -4.99
N ASN A 2 46.15 19.08 -4.13
CA ASN A 2 46.19 18.82 -2.68
C ASN A 2 45.47 17.50 -2.36
N HIS A 3 46.22 16.46 -1.98
CA HIS A 3 45.70 15.10 -1.75
C HIS A 3 44.54 15.04 -0.75
N GLY A 4 44.45 16.01 0.17
CA GLY A 4 43.33 16.15 1.11
C GLY A 4 42.00 16.52 0.43
N VAL A 5 42.04 17.36 -0.61
CA VAL A 5 40.83 17.77 -1.35
C VAL A 5 40.28 16.61 -2.19
N VAL A 6 41.16 15.81 -2.80
CA VAL A 6 40.77 14.64 -3.59
C VAL A 6 40.11 13.57 -2.70
N ARG A 7 40.69 13.31 -1.51
CA ARG A 7 40.08 12.37 -0.55
C ARG A 7 38.73 12.85 -0.03
N PHE A 8 38.59 14.13 0.27
CA PHE A 8 37.32 14.69 0.72
C PHE A 8 36.23 14.58 -0.34
N LEU A 9 36.54 14.87 -1.60
CA LEU A 9 35.60 14.74 -2.72
C LEU A 9 35.19 13.28 -2.97
N LEU A 10 36.11 12.32 -2.84
CA LEU A 10 35.80 10.90 -3.00
C LEU A 10 34.88 10.37 -1.88
N VAL A 11 35.09 10.81 -0.63
CA VAL A 11 34.22 10.43 0.50
C VAL A 11 32.84 11.10 0.39
N ALA A 12 32.80 12.39 -0.01
CA ALA A 12 31.55 13.10 -0.25
C ALA A 12 30.73 12.49 -1.39
N LEU A 13 31.39 12.04 -2.46
CA LEU A 13 30.73 11.36 -3.57
C LEU A 13 30.24 9.96 -3.17
N ALA A 14 31.04 9.19 -2.44
CA ALA A 14 30.64 7.87 -1.94
C ALA A 14 29.43 7.95 -0.99
N THR A 15 29.39 8.96 -0.12
CA THR A 15 28.24 9.18 0.78
C THR A 15 26.99 9.62 0.02
N LEU A 16 27.11 10.47 -1.02
CA LEU A 16 25.97 10.86 -1.86
C LEU A 16 25.38 9.68 -2.65
N ILE A 17 26.23 8.79 -3.16
CA ILE A 17 25.81 7.57 -3.86
C ILE A 17 25.08 6.62 -2.90
N LEU A 18 25.60 6.45 -1.68
CA LEU A 18 24.96 5.61 -0.66
C LEU A 18 23.59 6.16 -0.23
N VAL A 19 23.43 7.48 -0.10
CA VAL A 19 22.14 8.11 0.22
C VAL A 19 21.11 7.90 -0.90
N SER A 20 21.55 7.96 -2.17
CA SER A 20 20.65 7.75 -3.33
C SER A 20 20.16 6.31 -3.47
N ALA A 21 20.96 5.32 -3.05
CA ALA A 21 20.58 3.91 -3.09
C ALA A 21 19.50 3.54 -2.06
N ALA A 22 19.45 4.26 -0.93
CA ALA A 22 18.44 4.05 0.12
C ALA A 22 17.08 4.71 -0.18
N ALA A 23 16.98 5.55 -1.23
CA ALA A 23 15.80 6.35 -1.53
C ALA A 23 14.80 5.69 -2.50
N ARG A 24 15.01 4.43 -2.91
CA ARG A 24 14.03 3.69 -3.74
C ARG A 24 13.04 2.96 -2.83
N GLY A 25 12.03 3.70 -2.40
CA GLY A 25 10.80 3.19 -1.81
C GLY A 25 9.63 3.16 -2.80
N ASP A 26 9.89 3.20 -4.10
CA ASP A 26 8.85 3.16 -5.12
C ASP A 26 8.55 1.69 -5.43
N THR A 27 7.67 1.07 -4.65
CA THR A 27 6.95 -0.10 -5.14
C THR A 27 6.11 0.38 -6.33
N ASP A 28 6.32 -0.14 -7.54
CA ASP A 28 5.57 0.22 -8.76
C ASP A 28 4.15 -0.36 -8.74
N ILE A 29 3.41 -0.02 -7.69
CA ILE A 29 2.06 -0.49 -7.42
C ILE A 29 1.13 0.43 -8.18
N SER A 30 0.42 -0.12 -9.15
CA SER A 30 -0.44 0.67 -10.02
C SER A 30 -1.66 1.20 -9.25
N PRO A 31 -1.81 2.53 -9.08
CA PRO A 31 -3.04 3.10 -8.54
C PRO A 31 -4.20 2.89 -9.52
N SER A 32 -5.42 2.81 -9.01
CA SER A 32 -6.60 2.41 -9.82
C SER A 32 -6.88 3.33 -11.00
N HIS A 33 -6.46 4.60 -10.93
CA HIS A 33 -6.64 5.54 -12.02
C HIS A 33 -5.85 5.14 -13.27
N MET A 34 -4.68 4.50 -13.14
CA MET A 34 -3.92 3.99 -14.27
C MET A 34 -4.66 2.86 -14.97
N CYS A 35 -5.33 1.99 -14.22
CA CYS A 35 -6.24 0.99 -14.78
C CYS A 35 -7.38 1.68 -15.56
N GLY A 36 -7.86 2.80 -15.05
CA GLY A 36 -8.91 3.63 -15.64
C GLY A 36 -8.55 4.30 -16.96
N ASP A 37 -7.27 4.46 -17.31
CA ASP A 37 -6.86 5.01 -18.60
C ASP A 37 -7.34 4.14 -19.76
N CYS A 38 -7.28 2.81 -19.58
CA CYS A 38 -7.75 1.81 -20.53
C CYS A 38 -9.16 1.26 -20.18
N HIS A 39 -9.44 1.00 -18.90
CA HIS A 39 -10.67 0.37 -18.41
C HIS A 39 -11.65 1.39 -17.81
N ARG A 40 -12.00 2.43 -18.58
CA ARG A 40 -12.76 3.59 -18.10
C ARG A 40 -14.09 3.26 -17.42
N ASP A 41 -14.90 2.37 -18.02
CA ASP A 41 -16.23 2.06 -17.48
C ASP A 41 -16.14 1.25 -16.19
N ILE A 42 -15.23 0.28 -16.15
CA ILE A 42 -14.94 -0.53 -14.95
C ILE A 42 -14.42 0.38 -13.83
N TYR A 43 -13.49 1.28 -14.14
CA TYR A 43 -12.97 2.24 -13.16
C TYR A 43 -14.07 3.12 -12.56
N ARG A 44 -15.01 3.63 -13.38
CA ARG A 44 -16.16 4.39 -12.89
C ARG A 44 -17.04 3.54 -11.96
N MET A 45 -17.35 2.31 -12.36
CA MET A 45 -18.14 1.39 -11.55
C MET A 45 -17.45 1.05 -10.23
N TRP A 46 -16.15 0.78 -10.26
CA TRP A 46 -15.35 0.51 -9.08
C TRP A 46 -15.35 1.71 -8.14
N ARG A 47 -15.08 2.92 -8.64
CA ARG A 47 -15.04 4.14 -7.84
C ARG A 47 -16.35 4.40 -7.08
N ASP A 48 -17.48 4.02 -7.67
CA ASP A 48 -18.80 4.19 -7.07
C ASP A 48 -19.23 2.95 -6.25
N SER A 49 -18.39 1.94 -6.10
CA SER A 49 -18.69 0.71 -5.34
C SER A 49 -18.41 0.86 -3.84
N ALA A 50 -18.84 -0.14 -3.06
CA ALA A 50 -18.47 -0.27 -1.65
C ALA A 50 -16.99 -0.62 -1.46
N HIS A 51 -16.37 -1.31 -2.42
CA HIS A 51 -14.96 -1.69 -2.37
C HIS A 51 -14.02 -0.48 -2.44
N ALA A 52 -14.27 0.47 -3.35
CA ALA A 52 -13.48 1.70 -3.42
C ALA A 52 -13.70 2.61 -2.21
N ARG A 53 -14.86 2.49 -1.55
CA ARG A 53 -15.27 3.32 -0.40
C ARG A 53 -15.12 2.61 0.94
N SER A 54 -14.45 1.46 0.98
CA SER A 54 -14.31 0.63 2.19
C SER A 54 -13.58 1.36 3.34
N MET A 55 -12.76 2.37 3.01
CA MET A 55 -12.04 3.22 3.97
C MET A 55 -12.72 4.57 4.22
N GLU A 56 -13.81 4.88 3.51
CA GLU A 56 -14.54 6.14 3.62
C GLU A 56 -15.91 5.95 4.30
N ASP A 57 -16.37 4.71 4.48
CA ASP A 57 -17.63 4.38 5.13
C ASP A 57 -17.61 4.82 6.60
N PRO A 58 -18.48 5.76 7.02
CA PRO A 58 -18.54 6.24 8.41
C PRO A 58 -18.80 5.12 9.43
N VAL A 59 -19.62 4.13 9.07
CA VAL A 59 -19.94 3.00 9.97
C VAL A 59 -18.70 2.15 10.21
N PHE A 60 -17.90 1.92 9.16
CA PHE A 60 -16.63 1.24 9.29
C PHE A 60 -15.64 2.05 10.14
N LEU A 61 -15.51 3.35 9.87
CA LEU A 61 -14.57 4.21 10.60
C LEU A 61 -14.89 4.28 12.09
N ASP A 62 -16.17 4.39 12.45
CA ASP A 62 -16.61 4.36 13.85
C ASP A 62 -16.24 3.04 14.53
N ALA A 63 -16.53 1.90 13.88
CA ALA A 63 -16.18 0.58 14.39
C ALA A 63 -14.65 0.40 14.51
N TYR A 64 -13.90 0.80 13.50
CA TYR A 64 -12.43 0.74 13.47
C TYR A 64 -11.81 1.55 14.63
N HIS A 65 -12.32 2.75 14.87
CA HIS A 65 -11.86 3.61 15.96
C HIS A 65 -12.26 3.08 17.33
N ASP A 66 -13.48 2.56 17.50
CA ASP A 66 -13.92 1.93 18.75
C ASP A 66 -13.07 0.69 19.08
N THR A 67 -12.86 -0.21 18.10
CA THR A 67 -11.96 -1.37 18.25
C THR A 67 -10.55 -0.94 18.59
N ARG A 68 -10.00 0.09 17.93
CA ARG A 68 -8.66 0.61 18.25
C ARG A 68 -8.57 1.11 19.69
N GLN A 69 -9.61 1.77 20.20
CA GLN A 69 -9.63 2.29 21.58
C GLN A 69 -9.79 1.17 22.61
N ARG A 70 -10.64 0.18 22.34
CA ARG A 70 -10.98 -0.90 23.29
C ARG A 70 -10.01 -2.06 23.29
N GLU A 71 -9.56 -2.46 22.11
CA GLU A 71 -8.79 -3.70 21.86
C GLU A 71 -7.36 -3.42 21.39
N GLY A 72 -7.06 -2.16 21.07
CA GLY A 72 -5.72 -1.70 20.72
C GLY A 72 -5.43 -1.72 19.23
N ARG A 73 -4.26 -1.17 18.87
CA ARG A 73 -3.84 -0.98 17.48
C ARG A 73 -3.77 -2.29 16.69
N ALA A 74 -3.15 -3.32 17.27
CA ALA A 74 -2.92 -4.58 16.56
C ALA A 74 -4.24 -5.25 16.11
N VAL A 75 -5.28 -5.20 16.95
CA VAL A 75 -6.59 -5.75 16.59
C VAL A 75 -7.26 -4.89 15.52
N ALA A 76 -7.24 -3.56 15.66
CA ALA A 76 -7.80 -2.67 14.64
C ALA A 76 -7.11 -2.85 13.27
N GLU A 77 -5.80 -3.07 13.23
CA GLU A 77 -5.07 -3.31 11.99
C GLU A 77 -5.55 -4.56 11.22
N SER A 78 -6.11 -5.57 11.90
CA SER A 78 -6.71 -6.73 11.22
C SER A 78 -7.92 -6.35 10.34
N CYS A 79 -8.61 -5.24 10.63
CA CYS A 79 -9.68 -4.73 9.77
C CYS A 79 -9.16 -4.30 8.39
N LEU A 80 -7.89 -3.85 8.33
CA LEU A 80 -7.26 -3.39 7.11
C LEU A 80 -6.85 -4.55 6.19
N GLU A 81 -6.78 -5.78 6.69
CA GLU A 81 -6.58 -6.98 5.85
C GLU A 81 -7.67 -7.13 4.78
N CYS A 82 -8.87 -6.60 5.05
CA CYS A 82 -10.00 -6.61 4.12
C CYS A 82 -10.38 -5.22 3.61
N HIS A 83 -10.31 -4.16 4.43
CA HIS A 83 -10.80 -2.83 4.03
C HIS A 83 -9.75 -1.97 3.31
N ALA A 84 -8.45 -2.24 3.50
CA ALA A 84 -7.36 -1.58 2.79
C ALA A 84 -6.19 -2.57 2.60
N PRO A 85 -6.41 -3.69 1.91
CA PRO A 85 -5.50 -4.83 1.94
C PRO A 85 -4.08 -4.49 1.46
N LEU A 86 -3.94 -3.53 0.53
CA LEU A 86 -2.62 -3.07 0.10
C LEU A 86 -1.83 -2.37 1.21
N ALA A 87 -2.48 -1.72 2.18
CA ALA A 87 -1.77 -1.16 3.33
C ALA A 87 -1.05 -2.26 4.12
N GLY A 88 -1.71 -3.42 4.28
CA GLY A 88 -1.12 -4.60 4.92
C GLY A 88 -0.01 -5.24 4.07
N ILE A 89 -0.23 -5.40 2.77
CA ILE A 89 0.75 -6.05 1.88
C ILE A 89 2.02 -5.21 1.71
N THR A 90 1.88 -3.89 1.60
CA THR A 90 3.01 -2.96 1.45
C THR A 90 3.65 -2.57 2.78
N GLY A 91 2.97 -2.81 3.90
CA GLY A 91 3.36 -2.32 5.21
C GLY A 91 3.09 -0.82 5.42
N ASP A 92 2.49 -0.11 4.46
CA ASP A 92 2.07 1.28 4.62
C ASP A 92 0.77 1.40 5.43
N MET A 93 0.83 0.97 6.69
CA MET A 93 -0.27 1.06 7.66
C MET A 93 -0.61 2.50 8.06
N GLY A 94 0.20 3.46 7.62
CA GLY A 94 -0.07 4.89 7.75
C GLY A 94 -0.82 5.49 6.57
N MET A 95 -1.07 4.70 5.52
CA MET A 95 -1.73 5.14 4.28
C MET A 95 -1.12 6.41 3.69
N LYS A 96 0.22 6.45 3.66
CA LYS A 96 0.98 7.57 3.09
C LYS A 96 0.84 7.60 1.57
N GLU A 97 0.80 6.43 0.96
CA GLU A 97 0.68 6.29 -0.49
C GLU A 97 -0.77 6.32 -0.94
N ARG A 98 -1.01 6.87 -2.13
CA ARG A 98 -2.38 6.97 -2.64
C ARG A 98 -3.03 5.60 -2.79
N VAL A 99 -2.26 4.64 -3.29
CA VAL A 99 -2.73 3.30 -3.62
C VAL A 99 -3.19 2.50 -2.40
N THR A 100 -2.74 2.86 -1.19
CA THR A 100 -3.05 2.14 0.05
C THR A 100 -4.29 2.68 0.78
N TRP A 101 -4.84 3.83 0.36
CA TRP A 101 -6.12 4.36 0.87
C TRP A 101 -7.31 4.19 -0.09
N GLU A 102 -7.10 3.74 -1.32
CA GLU A 102 -8.14 3.51 -2.34
C GLU A 102 -9.08 2.31 -2.04
N GLY A 103 -9.09 1.81 -0.79
CA GLY A 103 -9.90 0.69 -0.36
C GLY A 103 -9.48 -0.64 -0.98
N VAL A 104 -10.46 -1.47 -1.35
CA VAL A 104 -10.25 -2.71 -2.11
C VAL A 104 -10.15 -2.34 -3.59
N ASN A 105 -8.92 -2.20 -4.07
CA ASN A 105 -8.62 -1.56 -5.34
C ASN A 105 -8.33 -2.57 -6.48
N CYS A 106 -8.10 -2.05 -7.70
CA CYS A 106 -7.87 -2.88 -8.88
C CYS A 106 -6.67 -3.82 -8.70
N GLU A 107 -5.57 -3.28 -8.19
CA GLU A 107 -4.31 -3.98 -8.01
C GLU A 107 -4.44 -5.14 -7.02
N TYR A 108 -5.11 -4.93 -5.88
CA TYR A 108 -5.36 -6.00 -4.93
C TYR A 108 -6.20 -7.13 -5.54
N CYS A 109 -7.35 -6.80 -6.13
CA CYS A 109 -8.27 -7.82 -6.64
C CYS A 109 -7.67 -8.60 -7.81
N HIS A 110 -7.00 -7.92 -8.74
CA HIS A 110 -6.42 -8.56 -9.91
C HIS A 110 -5.05 -9.18 -9.66
N GLY A 111 -4.41 -8.85 -8.54
CA GLY A 111 -3.18 -9.50 -8.09
C GLY A 111 -3.39 -10.84 -7.37
N ILE A 112 -4.63 -11.26 -7.06
CA ILE A 112 -4.88 -12.54 -6.38
C ILE A 112 -4.48 -13.71 -7.29
N VAL A 113 -3.47 -14.47 -6.87
CA VAL A 113 -2.97 -15.66 -7.58
C VAL A 113 -3.39 -16.97 -6.94
N ALA A 114 -3.71 -16.96 -5.65
CA ALA A 114 -4.22 -18.11 -4.91
C ALA A 114 -5.01 -17.66 -3.68
N VAL A 115 -5.82 -18.57 -3.14
CA VAL A 115 -6.52 -18.39 -1.86
C VAL A 115 -6.15 -19.57 -0.97
N ASP A 116 -5.60 -19.29 0.20
CA ASP A 116 -5.40 -20.28 1.24
C ASP A 116 -6.70 -20.46 2.03
N GLU A 117 -7.42 -21.53 1.73
CA GLU A 117 -8.66 -21.93 2.38
C GLU A 117 -8.43 -22.76 3.65
N SER A 118 -7.17 -23.08 4.00
CA SER A 118 -6.86 -23.87 5.20
C SER A 118 -6.89 -23.05 6.50
N VAL A 119 -7.01 -21.73 6.38
CA VAL A 119 -7.08 -20.77 7.49
C VAL A 119 -8.43 -20.05 7.52
N GLN A 120 -8.86 -19.61 8.70
CA GLN A 120 -10.11 -18.87 8.88
C GLN A 120 -9.85 -17.46 9.46
N PRO A 121 -10.25 -16.38 8.77
CA PRO A 121 -10.82 -16.38 7.43
C PRO A 121 -9.80 -16.80 6.35
N PRO A 122 -10.26 -17.29 5.17
CA PRO A 122 -9.37 -17.60 4.06
C PRO A 122 -8.51 -16.40 3.68
N ARG A 123 -7.26 -16.65 3.26
CA ARG A 123 -6.29 -15.58 2.94
C ARG A 123 -5.93 -15.57 1.46
N ALA A 124 -6.10 -14.42 0.83
CA ALA A 124 -5.64 -14.20 -0.54
C ALA A 124 -4.11 -14.06 -0.60
N GLN A 125 -3.48 -14.76 -1.54
CA GLN A 125 -2.09 -14.55 -1.93
C GLN A 125 -2.07 -13.62 -3.13
N VAL A 126 -1.40 -12.47 -2.99
CA VAL A 126 -1.42 -11.40 -3.97
C VAL A 126 -0.02 -11.21 -4.57
N ALA A 127 0.08 -11.26 -5.90
CA ALA A 127 1.23 -10.83 -6.65
C ALA A 127 0.97 -9.40 -7.16
N ILE A 128 1.71 -8.44 -6.62
CA ILE A 128 1.60 -7.02 -6.98
C ILE A 128 2.48 -6.72 -8.21
N SER A 129 2.06 -5.78 -9.04
CA SER A 129 2.88 -5.19 -10.09
C SER A 129 4.19 -4.63 -9.50
N THR A 130 5.34 -5.04 -10.05
CA THR A 130 6.69 -4.65 -9.63
C THR A 130 7.50 -4.12 -10.80
#